data_AF-A0A7V1GSN7-F1
#
_entry.id   AF-A0A7V1GSN7-F1
#
_cell.length_a   1.000
_cell.length_b   1.000
_cell.length_c   1.000
_cell.angle_alpha   90.00
_cell.angle_beta   90.00
_cell.angle_gamma   90.00
#
_symmetry.space_group_name_H-M   'P 1'
#
loop_
_entity.id
_entity.type
_entity.pdbx_description
1 polymer ?
#
loop_
_entity_poly.entity_id
_entity_poly.type
_entity_poly.pdbx_seq_one_letter_code
_entity_poly.pdbx_strand_id
1 'polypeptide(L)'
;MRDPDLRLDELLQRGRRKTEPMKLLNVKVPASMLERIDRLTTLLPATKSEIVVALLNEGLLAAEKELQGWRPPPKPAIPKERRCTVKGCDRERVAKGLCATHYQAQRRAVMAGKPSPLIETEAS
;
A
#
# COMPACT_ATOMS: atom_id res chain seq x y z
N MET A 1 27.11 38.61 8.50
CA MET A 1 27.83 38.16 9.70
C MET A 1 27.98 36.65 9.56
N ARG A 2 29.20 36.10 9.48
CA ARG A 2 29.42 34.63 9.34
C ARG A 2 29.32 34.00 10.72
N ASP A 3 28.51 32.96 10.85
CA ASP A 3 28.33 32.21 12.10
C ASP A 3 29.66 31.56 12.51
N PRO A 4 30.21 31.85 13.71
CA PRO A 4 31.48 31.30 14.17
C PRO A 4 31.41 29.81 14.54
N ASP A 5 30.21 29.24 14.70
CA ASP A 5 30.00 27.84 15.08
C ASP A 5 29.69 26.92 13.88
N LEU A 6 29.80 27.44 12.65
CA LEU A 6 29.52 26.68 11.42
C LEU A 6 30.50 25.50 11.28
N ARG A 7 29.98 24.27 11.44
CA ARG A 7 30.79 23.05 11.39
C ARG A 7 30.99 22.54 9.96
N LEU A 8 32.13 21.88 9.74
CA LEU A 8 32.47 21.26 8.44
C LEU A 8 31.39 20.26 7.98
N ASP A 9 30.78 19.51 8.92
CA ASP A 9 29.70 18.57 8.63
C ASP A 9 28.45 19.25 8.04
N GLU A 10 28.11 20.46 8.51
CA GLU A 10 26.97 21.23 7.98
C GLU A 10 27.26 21.75 6.56
N LEU A 11 28.51 22.12 6.27
CA LEU A 11 28.96 22.51 4.93
C LEU A 11 28.93 21.34 3.94
N LEU A 12 29.34 20.15 4.39
CA LEU A 12 29.29 18.92 3.60
C LEU A 12 27.85 18.44 3.35
N GLN A 13 26.94 18.62 4.32
CA GLN A 13 25.52 18.32 4.17
C GLN A 13 24.79 19.34 3.27
N ARG A 14 25.20 20.62 3.26
CA ARG A 14 24.64 21.62 2.32
C ARG A 14 24.85 21.25 0.86
N GLY A 15 26.01 20.66 0.51
CA GLY A 15 26.32 20.18 -0.84
C GLY A 15 25.64 18.86 -1.21
N ARG A 16 25.19 18.10 -0.21
CA ARG A 16 24.36 16.90 -0.37
C ARG A 16 23.04 17.10 0.36
N ARG A 17 22.18 18.02 -0.12
CA ARG A 17 20.74 17.78 0.08
C ARG A 17 20.47 16.45 -0.62
N LYS A 18 20.44 15.35 0.14
CA LYS A 18 19.94 14.08 -0.32
C LYS A 18 18.51 14.38 -0.75
N THR A 19 18.31 14.61 -2.04
CA THR A 19 16.98 14.68 -2.62
C THR A 19 16.34 13.35 -2.31
N GLU A 20 15.35 13.36 -1.43
CA GLU A 20 14.58 12.16 -1.20
C GLU A 20 13.96 11.73 -2.53
N PRO A 21 14.10 10.47 -2.93
CA PRO A 21 13.59 10.01 -4.22
C PRO A 21 12.07 10.13 -4.23
N MET A 22 11.56 11.09 -5.01
CA MET A 22 10.11 11.26 -5.20
C MET A 22 9.57 10.12 -6.07
N LYS A 23 8.47 9.50 -5.64
CA LYS A 23 7.72 8.49 -6.43
C LYS A 23 6.33 9.01 -6.73
N LEU A 24 5.85 8.77 -7.96
CA LEU A 24 4.49 9.11 -8.36
C LEU A 24 3.48 8.24 -7.61
N LEU A 25 2.46 8.88 -7.06
CA LEU A 25 1.32 8.24 -6.40
C LEU A 25 0.04 8.72 -7.09
N ASN A 26 -0.67 7.81 -7.78
CA ASN A 26 -1.94 8.13 -8.43
C ASN A 26 -3.12 7.70 -7.56
N VAL A 27 -3.95 8.65 -7.14
CA VAL A 27 -5.10 8.41 -6.24
C VAL A 27 -6.29 9.19 -6.75
N LYS A 28 -7.47 8.58 -6.71
CA LYS A 28 -8.74 9.26 -6.96
C LYS A 28 -9.21 9.91 -5.66
N VAL A 29 -9.47 11.21 -5.70
CA VAL A 29 -9.99 11.97 -4.57
C VAL A 29 -11.29 12.68 -4.94
N PRO A 30 -12.20 12.93 -3.98
CA PRO A 30 -13.39 13.73 -4.23
C PRO A 30 -13.05 15.15 -4.71
N ALA A 31 -13.86 15.71 -5.61
CA ALA A 31 -13.66 17.07 -6.14
C ALA A 31 -13.62 18.13 -5.03
N SER A 32 -14.48 18.00 -4.01
CA SER A 32 -14.51 18.90 -2.85
C SER A 32 -13.20 18.94 -2.05
N MET A 33 -12.41 17.85 -2.07
CA MET A 33 -11.10 17.84 -1.44
C MET A 33 -10.09 18.65 -2.25
N LEU A 34 -10.13 18.54 -3.58
CA LEU A 34 -9.27 19.33 -4.47
C LEU A 34 -9.56 20.82 -4.35
N GLU A 35 -10.83 21.21 -4.34
CA GLU A 35 -11.27 22.60 -4.15
C GLU A 35 -10.73 23.19 -2.84
N ARG A 36 -10.75 22.41 -1.75
CA ARG A 36 -10.21 22.83 -0.46
C ARG A 36 -8.69 23.03 -0.51
N ILE A 37 -7.96 22.16 -1.21
CA ILE A 37 -6.50 22.29 -1.38
C ILE A 37 -6.18 23.51 -2.26
N ASP A 38 -6.93 23.71 -3.33
CA ASP A 38 -6.76 24.86 -4.23
C ASP A 38 -7.09 26.19 -3.52
N ARG A 39 -7.97 26.18 -2.52
CA ARG A 39 -8.14 27.36 -1.66
C ARG A 39 -6.90 27.66 -0.81
N LEU A 40 -6.15 26.66 -0.37
CA LEU A 40 -4.95 26.89 0.45
C LEU A 40 -3.82 27.53 -0.36
N THR A 41 -3.72 27.24 -1.67
CA THR A 41 -2.70 27.86 -2.53
C THR A 41 -2.93 29.36 -2.74
N THR A 42 -4.16 29.86 -2.54
CA THR A 42 -4.44 31.31 -2.58
C THR A 42 -4.12 32.01 -1.27
N LEU A 43 -4.01 31.25 -0.17
CA LEU A 43 -3.78 31.78 1.18
C LEU A 43 -2.32 31.66 1.62
N LEU A 44 -1.57 30.72 1.05
CA LEU A 44 -0.19 30.41 1.43
C LEU A 44 0.76 30.59 0.24
N PRO A 45 1.99 31.09 0.45
CA PRO A 45 3.00 31.17 -0.59
C PRO A 45 3.65 29.78 -0.83
N ALA A 46 2.85 28.81 -1.28
CA ALA A 46 3.26 27.42 -1.49
C ALA A 46 2.54 26.82 -2.71
N THR A 47 3.19 25.86 -3.35
CA THR A 47 2.65 25.08 -4.46
C THR A 47 1.63 24.04 -3.97
N LYS A 48 0.73 23.61 -4.87
CA LYS A 48 -0.24 22.53 -4.57
C LYS A 48 0.43 21.27 -4.03
N SER A 49 1.58 20.89 -4.60
CA SER A 49 2.35 19.73 -4.15
C SER A 49 2.92 19.92 -2.73
N GLU A 50 3.46 21.09 -2.41
CA GLU A 50 3.97 21.39 -1.06
C GLU A 50 2.86 21.33 0.00
N ILE A 51 1.69 21.89 -0.31
CA ILE A 51 0.53 21.84 0.58
C ILE A 51 0.07 20.39 0.79
N VAL A 52 -0.03 19.60 -0.27
CA VAL A 52 -0.42 18.19 -0.17
C VAL A 52 0.59 17.40 0.67
N VAL A 53 1.89 17.61 0.45
CA VAL A 53 2.94 16.95 1.24
C VAL A 53 2.87 17.37 2.71
N ALA A 54 2.67 18.65 3.02
CA ALA A 54 2.51 19.14 4.38
C ALA A 54 1.30 18.49 5.09
N LEU A 55 0.13 18.51 4.44
CA LEU A 55 -1.08 17.88 4.97
C LEU A 55 -0.90 16.36 5.21
N LEU A 56 -0.23 15.67 4.29
CA LEU A 56 0.06 14.23 4.46
C LEU A 56 1.01 13.99 5.62
N ASN A 57 2.06 14.79 5.78
CA ASN A 57 3.00 14.66 6.89
C ASN A 57 2.31 14.91 8.24
N GLU A 58 1.51 15.97 8.36
CA GLU A 58 0.72 16.25 9.57
C GLU A 58 -0.26 15.11 9.89
N GLY A 59 -0.99 14.62 8.86
CA GLY A 59 -1.90 13.50 9.00
C GLY A 59 -1.21 12.21 9.41
N LEU A 60 -0.01 11.94 8.89
CA LEU A 60 0.79 10.77 9.26
C LEU A 60 1.30 10.86 10.70
N LEU A 61 1.79 12.02 11.15
CA LEU A 61 2.19 12.20 12.54
C LEU A 61 1.03 11.98 13.52
N ALA A 62 -0.16 12.50 13.18
CA ALA A 62 -1.36 12.25 13.97
C ALA A 62 -1.73 10.76 13.98
N ALA A 63 -1.72 10.10 12.82
CA ALA A 63 -2.04 8.67 12.70
C ALA A 63 -1.04 7.79 13.46
N GLU A 64 0.26 8.06 13.37
CA GLU A 64 1.31 7.32 14.09
C GLU A 64 1.11 7.41 15.61
N LYS A 65 0.78 8.60 16.10
CA LYS A 65 0.47 8.82 17.51
C LYS A 65 -0.77 8.07 17.95
N GLU A 66 -1.86 8.15 17.19
CA GLU A 66 -3.11 7.45 17.49
C GLU A 66 -2.97 5.93 17.43
N LEU A 67 -2.15 5.43 16.51
CA LEU A 67 -1.88 4.01 16.33
C LEU A 67 -0.77 3.48 17.25
N GLN A 68 -0.19 4.30 18.12
CA GLN A 68 0.83 3.86 19.07
C GLN A 68 0.23 2.81 20.02
N GLY A 69 0.70 1.56 19.92
CA GLY A 69 0.18 0.43 20.69
C GLY A 69 -1.07 -0.21 20.09
N TRP A 70 -1.58 0.30 18.96
CA TRP A 70 -2.61 -0.39 18.19
C TRP A 70 -2.07 -1.72 17.68
N ARG A 71 -2.85 -2.79 17.86
CA ARG A 71 -2.56 -4.11 17.31
C ARG A 71 -3.64 -4.44 16.28
N PRO A 72 -3.27 -4.90 15.08
CA PRO A 72 -4.27 -5.35 14.12
C PRO A 72 -5.06 -6.52 14.71
N PRO A 73 -6.37 -6.61 14.43
CA PRO A 73 -7.15 -7.75 14.86
C PRO A 73 -6.52 -9.03 14.32
N PRO A 74 -6.54 -10.13 15.09
CA PRO A 74 -6.01 -11.39 14.61
C PRO A 74 -6.75 -11.78 13.32
N LYS A 75 -6.01 -12.24 12.31
CA LYS A 75 -6.62 -12.73 11.06
C LYS A 75 -7.58 -13.88 11.41
N PRO A 76 -8.78 -13.92 10.83
CA PRO A 76 -9.72 -15.02 11.09
C PRO A 76 -9.05 -16.35 10.71
N ALA A 77 -9.00 -17.28 11.67
CA ALA A 77 -8.48 -18.61 11.42
C ALA A 77 -9.48 -19.39 10.56
N ILE A 78 -9.12 -19.68 9.32
CA ILE A 78 -9.94 -20.50 8.43
C ILE A 78 -9.76 -21.97 8.86
N PRO A 79 -10.85 -22.67 9.26
CA PRO A 79 -10.80 -24.11 9.56
C PRO A 79 -10.23 -24.90 8.38
N LYS A 80 -9.51 -25.99 8.64
CA LYS A 80 -8.84 -26.77 7.58
C LYS A 80 -9.83 -27.26 6.52
N GLU A 81 -11.05 -27.58 6.94
CA GLU A 81 -12.15 -28.07 6.10
C GLU A 81 -12.63 -26.99 5.11
N ARG A 82 -12.44 -25.72 5.44
CA ARG A 82 -12.80 -24.56 4.60
C ARG A 82 -11.62 -24.02 3.82
N ARG A 83 -10.42 -24.60 3.93
CA ARG A 83 -9.26 -24.17 3.13
C ARG A 83 -9.35 -24.73 1.71
N CYS A 84 -8.62 -24.07 0.82
CA CYS A 84 -8.39 -24.53 -0.53
C CYS A 84 -7.71 -25.90 -0.51
N THR A 85 -8.14 -26.81 -1.38
CA THR A 85 -7.57 -28.16 -1.50
C THR A 85 -6.15 -28.18 -2.09
N VAL A 86 -5.78 -27.12 -2.81
CA VAL A 86 -4.43 -26.94 -3.36
C VAL A 86 -3.38 -26.90 -2.23
N LYS A 87 -2.39 -27.78 -2.32
CA LYS A 87 -1.27 -27.88 -1.37
C LYS A 87 -0.57 -26.52 -1.18
N GLY A 88 -0.43 -26.10 0.08
CA GLY A 88 0.19 -24.82 0.43
C GLY A 88 -0.73 -23.59 0.33
N CYS A 89 -2.05 -23.77 0.13
CA CYS A 89 -2.99 -22.66 0.07
C CYS A 89 -3.92 -22.59 1.31
N ASP A 90 -3.67 -21.64 2.21
CA ASP A 90 -4.49 -21.42 3.41
C ASP A 90 -5.70 -20.49 3.18
N ARG A 91 -5.98 -20.12 1.93
CA ARG A 91 -7.12 -19.27 1.59
C ARG A 91 -8.42 -20.08 1.68
N GLU A 92 -9.50 -19.39 2.01
CA GLU A 92 -10.81 -20.00 2.08
C GLU A 92 -11.28 -20.47 0.70
N ARG A 93 -11.88 -21.66 0.67
CA ARG A 93 -12.51 -22.24 -0.52
C ARG A 93 -13.82 -21.50 -0.81
N VAL A 94 -14.01 -21.10 -2.07
CA VAL A 94 -15.22 -20.40 -2.52
C VAL A 94 -16.10 -21.27 -3.42
N ALA A 95 -15.48 -22.16 -4.20
CA ALA A 95 -16.20 -23.07 -5.10
C ALA A 95 -15.30 -24.25 -5.49
N LYS A 96 -15.88 -25.44 -5.68
CA LYS A 96 -15.16 -26.66 -6.14
C LYS A 96 -13.92 -27.02 -5.32
N GLY A 97 -13.91 -26.74 -4.01
CA GLY A 97 -12.74 -26.95 -3.15
C GLY A 97 -11.60 -25.94 -3.35
N LEU A 98 -11.75 -24.95 -4.23
CA LEU A 98 -10.71 -23.99 -4.58
C LEU A 98 -10.99 -22.60 -4.00
N CYS A 99 -9.92 -21.86 -3.66
CA CYS A 99 -10.03 -20.44 -3.35
C CYS A 99 -10.36 -19.63 -4.62
N ALA A 100 -10.77 -18.36 -4.46
CA ALA A 100 -11.19 -17.52 -5.59
C ALA A 100 -10.12 -17.44 -6.69
N THR A 101 -8.84 -17.32 -6.32
CA THR A 101 -7.72 -17.26 -7.28
C THR A 101 -7.59 -18.55 -8.07
N HIS A 102 -7.60 -19.70 -7.39
CA HIS A 102 -7.44 -21.01 -8.00
C HIS A 102 -8.66 -21.42 -8.83
N TYR A 103 -9.86 -21.09 -8.37
CA TYR A 103 -11.10 -21.29 -9.12
C TYR A 103 -11.09 -20.48 -10.43
N GLN A 104 -10.66 -19.20 -10.38
CA GLN A 104 -10.57 -18.38 -11.59
C GLN A 104 -9.47 -18.87 -12.54
N ALA A 105 -8.34 -19.32 -12.02
CA ALA A 105 -7.29 -19.92 -12.84
C ALA A 105 -7.79 -21.20 -13.55
N GLN A 106 -8.47 -22.08 -12.81
CA GLN A 106 -9.09 -23.28 -13.38
C GLN A 106 -10.13 -22.91 -14.46
N ARG A 107 -11.03 -21.96 -14.19
CA ARG A 107 -12.03 -21.50 -15.17
C ARG A 107 -11.38 -21.00 -16.46
N ARG A 108 -10.34 -20.17 -16.36
CA ARG A 108 -9.61 -19.67 -17.53
C ARG A 108 -8.89 -20.79 -18.29
N ALA A 109 -8.31 -21.76 -17.60
CA ALA A 109 -7.67 -22.91 -18.23
C ALA A 109 -8.67 -23.76 -19.04
N VAL A 110 -9.83 -24.06 -18.44
CA VAL A 110 -10.91 -24.80 -19.12
C VAL A 110 -11.42 -24.04 -20.35
N MET A 111 -11.64 -22.72 -20.23
CA MET A 111 -12.05 -21.88 -21.38
C MET A 111 -10.99 -21.85 -22.49
N ALA A 112 -9.71 -21.99 -22.15
CA ALA A 112 -8.60 -22.02 -23.10
C ALA A 112 -8.27 -23.43 -23.62
N GLY A 113 -9.06 -24.45 -23.26
CA GLY A 113 -8.82 -25.85 -23.66
C GLY A 113 -7.57 -26.48 -23.04
N LYS A 114 -7.01 -25.87 -21.98
CA LYS A 114 -5.81 -26.38 -21.29
C LYS A 114 -6.21 -27.28 -20.11
N PRO A 115 -5.48 -28.38 -19.85
CA PRO A 115 -5.73 -29.19 -18.67
C PRO A 115 -5.54 -28.35 -17.40
N SER A 116 -6.47 -28.52 -16.44
CA SER A 116 -6.46 -27.74 -15.19
C SER A 116 -5.24 -28.13 -14.35
N PRO A 117 -4.34 -27.18 -14.00
CA PRO A 117 -3.09 -27.49 -13.29
C PRO A 117 -3.26 -27.77 -11.80
N LEU A 118 -4.49 -28.01 -11.32
CA LEU A 118 -4.83 -28.06 -9.89
C LEU A 118 -5.48 -29.39 -9.46
N ILE A 119 -5.52 -30.37 -10.35
CA ILE A 119 -6.04 -31.71 -10.09
C ILE A 119 -4.86 -32.67 -10.29
N GLU A 120 -3.90 -32.66 -9.37
CA GLU A 120 -3.12 -33.87 -9.10
C GLU A 120 -3.98 -34.71 -8.14
N THR A 121 -5.05 -35.33 -8.68
CA THR A 121 -5.71 -36.42 -7.96
C THR A 121 -4.80 -37.61 -8.05
N GLU A 122 -4.29 -38.03 -6.89
CA GLU A 122 -3.63 -39.30 -6.65
C GLU A 122 -4.39 -40.42 -7.39
N ALA A 123 -3.83 -40.88 -8.49
CA ALA A 123 -4.15 -42.19 -9.05
C ALA A 123 -3.42 -43.21 -8.16
N SER A 124 -4.20 -43.88 -7.30
CA SER A 124 -3.84 -45.19 -6.73
C SER A 124 -4.70 -46.25 -7.40
#